data_AF-A0A6L7X0Y5-F1
#
_entry.id   AF-A0A6L7X0Y5-F1
#
_cell.length_a   1.000
_cell.length_b   1.000
_cell.length_c   1.000
_cell.angle_alpha   90.00
_cell.angle_beta   90.00
_cell.angle_gamma   90.00
#
_symmetry.space_group_name_H-M   'P 1'
#
loop_
_entity.id
_entity.type
_entity.pdbx_description
1 polymer ?
#
loop_
_entity_poly.entity_id
_entity_poly.type
_entity_poly.pdbx_seq_one_letter_code
_entity_poly.pdbx_strand_id
1 'polypeptide(L)'
;MKTTEHGIEDSRDVENMYHMRLMTLLQELVRERGYKGAARVLEIDQRTVAESAKTGRLSRRTREALERALQEGVGSAAARQRERNDKLEERVEALESEVEALGKEVRRRLSKVEGAVDALGRDDDVWAKTTGAGHAGAGHSRQGAAEGEDGAPEREGSPAPKASMQREYPELVTLEPADDDGEVFGEAWPLIAEWRELKESHPNEGKGLEWLAGRERLLEVELELLEGHGMTLPPEKQPLHGLDRSGQVSWRRKALFDARRARARSEIVTWVWRALTLRWWTLQ
;
A
#
# COMPACT_ATOMS: atom_id res chain seq x y z
N MET A 1 -71.05 -3.68 -18.80
CA MET A 1 -70.12 -3.57 -19.96
C MET A 1 -69.27 -2.31 -19.78
N LYS A 2 -68.06 -2.42 -19.21
CA LYS A 2 -67.01 -1.39 -19.15
C LYS A 2 -65.72 -2.07 -18.63
N THR A 3 -65.00 -2.78 -19.49
CA THR A 3 -63.74 -3.48 -19.09
C THR A 3 -62.71 -3.59 -20.23
N THR A 4 -62.69 -2.68 -21.20
CA THR A 4 -61.75 -2.76 -22.35
C THR A 4 -60.74 -1.61 -22.47
N GLU A 5 -60.73 -0.62 -21.57
CA GLU A 5 -59.84 0.55 -21.72
C GLU A 5 -58.46 0.41 -21.04
N HIS A 6 -58.27 -0.53 -20.09
CA HIS A 6 -56.98 -0.67 -19.38
C HIS A 6 -55.85 -1.37 -20.17
N GLY A 7 -56.13 -2.02 -21.29
CA GLY A 7 -55.09 -2.74 -22.06
C GLY A 7 -54.29 -1.89 -23.06
N ILE A 8 -54.76 -0.67 -23.38
CA ILE A 8 -54.16 0.15 -24.45
C ILE A 8 -53.10 1.12 -23.89
N GLU A 9 -53.20 1.52 -22.62
CA GLU A 9 -52.21 2.39 -21.97
C GLU A 9 -50.89 1.64 -21.71
N ASP A 10 -50.97 0.40 -21.23
CA ASP A 10 -49.80 -0.44 -20.93
C ASP A 10 -48.91 -0.70 -22.17
N SER A 11 -49.52 -0.85 -23.35
CA SER A 11 -48.77 -1.07 -24.59
C SER A 11 -48.00 0.18 -25.06
N ARG A 12 -48.50 1.39 -24.77
CA ARG A 12 -47.82 2.64 -25.16
C ARG A 12 -46.64 2.93 -24.26
N ASP A 13 -46.74 2.60 -22.99
CA ASP A 13 -45.65 2.81 -22.02
C ASP A 13 -44.46 1.89 -22.30
N VAL A 14 -44.72 0.63 -22.64
CA VAL A 14 -43.68 -0.32 -23.07
C VAL A 14 -42.98 0.15 -24.35
N GLU A 15 -43.73 0.62 -25.35
CA GLU A 15 -43.17 1.11 -26.61
C GLU A 15 -42.36 2.40 -26.40
N ASN A 16 -42.80 3.29 -25.51
CA ASN A 16 -42.06 4.49 -25.11
C ASN A 16 -40.76 4.13 -24.37
N MET A 17 -40.79 3.21 -23.41
CA MET A 17 -39.59 2.74 -22.71
C MET A 17 -38.58 2.13 -23.67
N TYR A 18 -39.07 1.34 -24.63
CA TYR A 18 -38.24 0.71 -25.64
C TYR A 18 -37.58 1.73 -26.57
N HIS A 19 -38.35 2.72 -27.05
CA HIS A 19 -37.82 3.81 -27.86
C HIS A 19 -36.76 4.63 -27.10
N MET A 20 -37.01 4.94 -25.83
CA MET A 20 -36.05 5.65 -24.97
C MET A 20 -34.74 4.87 -24.83
N ARG A 21 -34.81 3.55 -24.61
CA ARG A 21 -33.62 2.69 -24.50
C ARG A 21 -32.77 2.72 -25.76
N LEU A 22 -33.38 2.63 -26.94
CA LEU A 22 -32.66 2.68 -28.22
C LEU A 22 -32.05 4.06 -28.47
N MET A 23 -32.77 5.14 -28.09
CA MET A 23 -32.24 6.50 -28.17
C MET A 23 -31.03 6.70 -27.25
N THR A 24 -31.04 6.15 -26.03
CA THR A 24 -29.90 6.19 -25.12
C THR A 24 -28.69 5.47 -25.72
N LEU A 25 -28.88 4.28 -26.31
CA LEU A 25 -27.81 3.56 -26.99
C LEU A 25 -27.22 4.39 -28.15
N LEU A 26 -28.07 5.02 -28.96
CA LEU A 26 -27.63 5.87 -30.06
C LEU A 26 -26.80 7.06 -29.56
N GLN A 27 -27.26 7.75 -28.52
CA GLN A 27 -26.53 8.87 -27.91
C GLN A 27 -25.19 8.44 -27.34
N GLU A 28 -25.13 7.26 -26.71
CA GLU A 28 -23.89 6.72 -26.18
C GLU A 28 -22.89 6.37 -27.29
N LEU A 29 -23.33 5.71 -28.35
CA LEU A 29 -22.51 5.42 -29.53
C LEU A 29 -21.96 6.70 -30.19
N VAL A 30 -22.79 7.74 -30.31
CA VAL A 30 -22.38 9.04 -30.87
C VAL A 30 -21.39 9.74 -29.94
N ARG A 31 -21.61 9.71 -28.62
CA ARG A 31 -20.69 10.30 -27.64
C ARG A 31 -19.30 9.65 -27.68
N GLU A 32 -19.25 8.34 -27.82
CA GLU A 32 -18.00 7.58 -27.79
C GLU A 32 -17.21 7.63 -29.09
N ARG A 33 -17.89 7.50 -30.23
CA ARG A 33 -17.23 7.29 -31.54
C ARG A 33 -17.47 8.42 -32.54
N GLY A 34 -18.23 9.44 -32.14
CA GLY A 34 -18.75 10.46 -33.05
C GLY A 34 -19.76 9.90 -34.05
N TYR A 35 -20.39 10.79 -34.80
CA TYR A 35 -21.41 10.43 -35.79
C TYR A 35 -20.90 9.45 -36.85
N LYS A 36 -19.66 9.63 -37.33
CA LYS A 36 -19.05 8.77 -38.35
C LYS A 36 -18.75 7.36 -37.82
N GLY A 37 -18.32 7.24 -36.56
CA GLY A 37 -18.04 5.95 -35.93
C GLY A 37 -19.32 5.18 -35.60
N ALA A 38 -20.34 5.86 -35.07
CA ALA A 38 -21.66 5.27 -34.84
C ALA A 38 -22.31 4.76 -36.15
N ALA A 39 -22.17 5.53 -37.23
CA ALA A 39 -22.66 5.15 -38.56
C ALA A 39 -22.02 3.84 -39.08
N ARG A 40 -20.70 3.68 -38.89
CA ARG A 40 -19.99 2.44 -39.27
C ARG A 40 -20.47 1.23 -38.47
N VAL A 41 -20.64 1.40 -37.15
CA VAL A 41 -21.10 0.32 -36.27
C VAL A 41 -22.53 -0.13 -36.62
N LEU A 42 -23.40 0.83 -36.92
CA LEU A 42 -24.80 0.56 -37.24
C LEU A 42 -25.04 0.24 -38.72
N GLU A 43 -23.99 0.24 -39.56
CA GLU A 43 -24.06 0.04 -41.01
C GLU A 43 -25.10 0.94 -41.72
N ILE A 44 -25.19 2.20 -41.28
CA ILE A 44 -26.09 3.22 -41.83
C ILE A 44 -25.33 4.50 -42.17
N ASP A 45 -25.97 5.38 -42.94
CA ASP A 45 -25.35 6.65 -43.35
C ASP A 45 -25.17 7.61 -42.17
N GLN A 46 -24.05 8.34 -42.15
CA GLN A 46 -23.72 9.31 -41.11
C GLN A 46 -24.79 10.39 -40.94
N ARG A 47 -25.40 10.85 -42.03
CA ARG A 47 -26.47 11.85 -41.99
C ARG A 47 -27.70 11.29 -41.27
N THR A 48 -28.01 10.02 -41.49
CA THR A 48 -29.15 9.34 -40.85
C THR A 48 -28.95 9.26 -39.33
N VAL A 49 -27.74 8.97 -38.87
CA VAL A 49 -27.38 8.99 -37.44
C VAL A 49 -27.52 10.38 -36.85
N ALA A 50 -26.94 11.39 -37.51
CA ALA A 50 -26.98 12.78 -37.04
C ALA A 50 -28.41 13.32 -36.98
N GLU A 51 -29.23 13.01 -37.98
CA GLU A 51 -30.63 13.44 -38.06
C GLU A 51 -31.51 12.73 -37.01
N SER A 52 -31.28 11.44 -36.77
CA SER A 52 -31.98 10.69 -35.70
C SER A 52 -31.61 11.21 -34.31
N ALA A 53 -30.33 11.49 -34.06
CA ALA A 53 -29.85 12.05 -32.80
C ALA A 53 -30.39 13.47 -32.55
N LYS A 54 -30.45 14.30 -33.60
CA LYS A 54 -30.94 15.69 -33.51
C LYS A 54 -32.46 15.76 -33.31
N THR A 55 -33.21 14.92 -34.02
CA THR A 55 -34.68 14.96 -33.99
C THR A 55 -35.30 14.14 -32.86
N GLY A 56 -34.51 13.27 -32.21
CA GLY A 56 -35.02 12.33 -31.20
C GLY A 56 -35.93 11.24 -31.78
N ARG A 57 -36.00 11.12 -33.11
CA ARG A 57 -36.84 10.15 -33.82
C ARG A 57 -35.96 9.12 -34.50
N LEU A 58 -36.27 7.85 -34.26
CA LEU A 58 -35.58 6.73 -34.88
C LEU A 58 -36.31 6.36 -36.18
N SER A 59 -35.62 6.47 -37.31
CA SER A 59 -36.12 5.84 -38.54
C SER A 59 -36.22 4.33 -38.33
N ARG A 60 -37.09 3.66 -39.08
CA ARG A 60 -37.22 2.19 -39.02
C ARG A 60 -35.86 1.48 -39.21
N ARG A 61 -35.06 1.95 -40.17
CA ARG A 61 -33.73 1.41 -40.46
C ARG A 61 -32.75 1.63 -39.29
N THR A 62 -32.80 2.79 -38.65
CA THR A 62 -31.98 3.10 -37.47
C THR A 62 -32.38 2.23 -36.28
N ARG A 63 -33.69 2.01 -36.09
CA ARG A 63 -34.23 1.13 -35.03
C ARG A 63 -33.72 -0.29 -35.20
N GLU A 64 -33.94 -0.91 -36.36
CA GLU A 64 -33.49 -2.29 -36.66
C GLU A 64 -31.96 -2.44 -36.48
N ALA A 65 -31.18 -1.43 -36.86
CA ALA A 65 -29.73 -1.44 -36.66
C ALA A 65 -29.32 -1.37 -35.18
N LEU A 66 -29.98 -0.52 -34.37
CA LEU A 66 -29.71 -0.42 -32.94
C LEU A 66 -30.15 -1.69 -32.18
N GLU A 67 -31.23 -2.32 -32.60
CA GLU A 67 -31.69 -3.60 -32.05
C GLU A 67 -30.67 -4.71 -32.30
N ARG A 68 -30.14 -4.78 -33.52
CA ARG A 68 -29.06 -5.71 -33.88
C ARG A 68 -27.80 -5.45 -33.04
N ALA A 69 -27.38 -4.20 -32.93
CA ALA A 69 -26.23 -3.81 -32.11
C ALA A 69 -26.41 -4.17 -30.62
N LEU A 70 -27.64 -4.06 -30.11
CA LEU A 70 -28.00 -4.40 -28.74
C LEU A 70 -27.98 -5.93 -28.49
N GLN A 71 -28.37 -6.72 -29.50
CA GLN A 71 -28.24 -8.19 -29.47
C GLN A 71 -26.78 -8.65 -29.57
N GLU A 72 -25.96 -7.94 -30.36
CA GLU A 72 -24.52 -8.18 -30.51
C GLU A 72 -23.69 -7.66 -29.31
N GLY A 73 -24.34 -7.03 -28.32
CA GLY A 73 -23.67 -6.50 -27.12
C GLY A 73 -22.80 -5.27 -27.37
N VAL A 74 -22.89 -4.67 -28.56
CA VAL A 74 -22.12 -3.51 -28.97
C VAL A 74 -22.55 -2.29 -28.17
N GLY A 75 -21.63 -1.75 -27.35
CA GLY A 75 -21.90 -0.62 -26.46
C GLY A 75 -22.39 -1.00 -25.07
N SER A 76 -22.57 -2.29 -24.75
CA SER A 76 -22.94 -2.68 -23.38
C SER A 76 -21.77 -2.46 -22.40
N ALA A 77 -22.07 -1.96 -21.20
CA ALA A 77 -21.10 -1.88 -20.11
C ALA A 77 -20.40 -3.22 -19.84
N ALA A 78 -21.06 -4.34 -20.15
CA ALA A 78 -20.51 -5.68 -20.04
C ALA A 78 -19.35 -5.95 -21.03
N ALA A 79 -19.41 -5.44 -22.26
CA ALA A 79 -18.31 -5.55 -23.21
C ALA A 79 -17.08 -4.75 -22.74
N ARG A 80 -17.30 -3.55 -22.18
CA ARG A 80 -16.24 -2.71 -21.58
C ARG A 80 -15.63 -3.36 -20.35
N GLN A 81 -16.46 -3.99 -19.52
CA GLN A 81 -16.00 -4.68 -18.33
C GLN A 81 -15.14 -5.90 -18.69
N ARG A 82 -15.50 -6.64 -19.75
CA ARG A 82 -14.68 -7.74 -20.25
C ARG A 82 -13.33 -7.25 -20.78
N GLU A 83 -13.32 -6.27 -21.70
CA GLU A 83 -12.07 -5.73 -22.22
C GLU A 83 -11.17 -5.15 -21.12
N ARG A 84 -11.76 -4.50 -20.11
CA ARG A 84 -11.02 -4.01 -18.94
C ARG A 84 -10.48 -5.15 -18.08
N ASN A 85 -11.26 -6.21 -17.88
CA ASN A 85 -10.82 -7.39 -17.13
C ASN A 85 -9.70 -8.12 -17.86
N ASP A 86 -9.83 -8.36 -19.16
CA ASP A 86 -8.80 -9.01 -19.98
C ASP A 86 -7.48 -8.23 -19.91
N LYS A 87 -7.55 -6.89 -20.02
CA LYS A 87 -6.38 -6.02 -19.90
C LYS A 87 -5.79 -5.99 -18.48
N LEU A 88 -6.61 -6.21 -17.45
CA LEU A 88 -6.13 -6.33 -16.07
C LEU A 88 -5.47 -7.68 -15.86
N GLU A 89 -6.02 -8.77 -16.40
CA GLU A 89 -5.43 -10.11 -16.38
C GLU A 89 -4.07 -10.12 -17.07
N GLU A 90 -3.94 -9.55 -18.28
CA GLU A 90 -2.64 -9.42 -18.96
C GLU A 90 -1.60 -8.67 -18.11
N ARG A 91 -2.01 -7.63 -17.38
CA ARG A 91 -1.12 -6.87 -16.50
C ARG A 91 -0.74 -7.66 -15.25
N VAL A 92 -1.66 -8.46 -14.72
CA VAL A 92 -1.39 -9.35 -13.58
C VAL A 92 -0.38 -10.40 -14.01
N GLU A 93 -0.59 -11.08 -15.14
CA GLU A 93 0.34 -12.07 -15.67
C GLU A 93 1.73 -11.47 -15.94
N ALA A 94 1.80 -10.26 -16.50
CA ALA A 94 3.06 -9.56 -16.72
C ALA A 94 3.80 -9.25 -15.41
N LEU A 95 3.07 -8.80 -14.38
CA LEU A 95 3.65 -8.52 -13.06
C LEU A 95 4.08 -9.79 -12.34
N GLU A 96 3.30 -10.87 -12.42
CA GLU A 96 3.66 -12.17 -11.86
C GLU A 96 4.95 -12.70 -12.49
N SER A 97 5.08 -12.60 -13.81
CA SER A 97 6.31 -12.95 -14.53
C SER A 97 7.51 -12.10 -14.09
N GLU A 98 7.33 -10.79 -13.90
CA GLU A 98 8.37 -9.89 -13.41
C GLU A 98 8.80 -10.22 -11.96
N VAL A 99 7.84 -10.53 -11.09
CA VAL A 99 8.09 -10.96 -9.71
C VAL A 99 8.82 -12.30 -9.68
N GLU A 100 8.45 -13.26 -10.52
CA GLU A 100 9.13 -14.55 -10.61
C GLU A 100 10.58 -14.38 -11.10
N ALA A 101 10.80 -13.52 -12.11
CA ALA A 101 12.12 -13.19 -12.61
C ALA A 101 12.99 -12.52 -11.53
N LEU A 102 12.43 -11.57 -10.78
CA LEU A 102 13.12 -10.95 -9.64
C LEU A 102 13.44 -11.97 -8.54
N GLY A 103 12.51 -12.87 -8.22
CA GLY A 103 12.74 -13.95 -7.25
C GLY A 103 13.85 -14.92 -7.66
N LYS A 104 13.98 -15.22 -8.96
CA LYS A 104 15.11 -15.99 -9.51
C LYS A 104 16.43 -15.23 -9.40
N GLU A 105 16.44 -13.93 -9.72
CA GLU A 105 17.65 -13.11 -9.62
C GLU A 105 18.12 -12.93 -8.17
N VAL A 106 17.19 -12.72 -7.22
CA VAL A 106 17.51 -12.63 -5.78
C VAL A 106 18.11 -13.95 -5.29
N ARG A 107 17.50 -15.10 -5.61
CA ARG A 107 18.06 -16.42 -5.27
C ARG A 107 19.46 -16.62 -5.84
N ARG A 108 19.68 -16.22 -7.10
CA ARG A 108 21.01 -16.28 -7.73
C ARG A 108 22.03 -15.39 -7.03
N ARG A 109 21.62 -14.22 -6.53
CA ARG A 109 22.52 -13.32 -5.78
C ARG A 109 22.81 -13.87 -4.39
N LEU A 110 21.82 -14.40 -3.69
CA LEU A 110 22.00 -15.04 -2.39
C LEU A 110 22.94 -16.24 -2.48
N SER A 111 22.78 -17.11 -3.48
CA SER A 111 23.70 -18.25 -3.67
C SER A 111 25.14 -17.83 -3.95
N LYS A 112 25.35 -16.68 -4.61
CA LYS A 112 26.69 -16.11 -4.81
C LYS A 112 27.28 -15.56 -3.51
N VAL A 113 26.46 -14.92 -2.68
CA VAL A 113 26.89 -14.39 -1.38
C VAL A 113 27.20 -15.54 -0.43
N GLU A 114 26.34 -16.56 -0.33
CA GLU A 114 26.59 -17.77 0.46
C GLU A 114 27.92 -18.43 0.05
N GLY A 115 28.16 -18.63 -1.25
CA GLY A 115 29.42 -19.18 -1.74
C GLY A 115 30.65 -18.32 -1.41
N ALA A 116 30.50 -16.99 -1.35
CA ALA A 116 31.58 -16.09 -0.97
C ALA A 116 31.85 -16.09 0.55
N VAL A 117 30.79 -16.19 1.37
CA VAL A 117 30.89 -16.33 2.83
C VAL A 117 31.54 -17.66 3.19
N ASP A 118 31.18 -18.76 2.52
CA ASP A 118 31.82 -20.06 2.69
C ASP A 118 33.31 -20.05 2.31
N ALA A 119 33.70 -19.26 1.31
CA ALA A 119 35.10 -19.10 0.94
C ALA A 119 35.88 -18.34 2.02
N LEU A 120 35.32 -17.26 2.56
CA LEU A 120 35.93 -16.47 3.64
C LEU A 120 36.04 -17.28 4.94
N GLY A 121 35.03 -18.07 5.30
CA GLY A 121 35.07 -18.93 6.50
C GLY A 121 36.15 -20.01 6.43
N ARG A 122 36.47 -20.52 5.22
CA ARG A 122 37.59 -21.47 5.04
C ARG A 122 38.96 -20.79 5.17
N ASP A 123 39.07 -19.52 4.78
CA ASP A 123 40.31 -18.76 4.93
C ASP A 123 40.57 -18.39 6.41
N ASP A 124 39.52 -18.11 7.17
CA ASP A 124 39.61 -17.87 8.63
C ASP A 124 40.01 -19.15 9.40
N ASP A 125 39.51 -20.32 9.01
CA ASP A 125 39.93 -21.61 9.59
C ASP A 125 41.41 -21.94 9.29
N VAL A 126 41.91 -21.51 8.14
CA VAL A 126 43.33 -21.62 7.76
C VAL A 126 44.19 -20.65 8.57
N TRP A 127 43.71 -19.43 8.83
CA TRP A 127 44.36 -18.44 9.69
C TRP A 127 44.36 -18.83 11.18
N ALA A 128 43.27 -19.39 11.69
CA ALA A 128 43.18 -19.89 13.06
C ALA A 128 44.10 -21.10 13.29
N LYS A 129 44.29 -21.97 12.30
CA LYS A 129 45.26 -23.08 12.37
C LYS A 129 46.72 -22.63 12.23
N THR A 130 46.99 -21.50 11.57
CA THR A 130 48.35 -20.95 11.46
C THR A 130 48.74 -20.07 12.64
N THR A 131 47.77 -19.52 13.39
CA THR A 131 48.03 -18.66 14.58
C THR A 131 47.74 -19.35 15.93
N GLY A 132 47.03 -20.49 15.94
CA GLY A 132 46.62 -21.23 17.15
C GLY A 132 47.68 -22.10 17.82
N ALA A 133 48.97 -21.80 17.67
CA ALA A 133 50.06 -22.47 18.39
C ALA A 133 50.78 -21.50 19.33
N GLY A 134 50.07 -20.95 20.31
CA GLY A 134 50.70 -20.32 21.47
C GLY A 134 49.96 -19.16 22.10
N HIS A 135 48.97 -19.44 22.96
CA HIS A 135 48.80 -18.71 24.23
C HIS A 135 47.79 -19.44 25.11
N ALA A 136 48.29 -20.36 25.92
CA ALA A 136 47.65 -20.79 27.16
C ALA A 136 48.33 -20.01 28.29
N GLY A 137 47.56 -19.28 29.11
CA GLY A 137 48.11 -18.70 30.33
C GLY A 137 47.25 -17.63 31.00
N ALA A 138 46.76 -17.98 32.20
CA ALA A 138 46.37 -17.12 33.33
C ALA A 138 45.21 -16.13 33.11
N GLY A 139 44.09 -16.14 33.84
CA GLY A 139 43.90 -16.43 35.26
C GLY A 139 43.90 -15.13 36.07
N HIS A 140 42.74 -14.69 36.56
CA HIS A 140 42.53 -14.31 37.97
C HIS A 140 41.10 -13.85 38.28
N SER A 141 40.59 -14.42 39.37
CA SER A 141 39.41 -14.01 40.13
C SER A 141 39.64 -12.68 40.85
N ARG A 142 38.59 -11.88 41.02
CA ARG A 142 38.49 -10.98 42.19
C ARG A 142 37.03 -10.81 42.63
N GLN A 143 36.74 -11.45 43.76
CA GLN A 143 35.63 -11.15 44.66
C GLN A 143 35.77 -9.72 45.22
N GLY A 144 34.63 -9.05 45.40
CA GLY A 144 34.51 -7.81 46.15
C GLY A 144 33.04 -7.57 46.50
N ALA A 145 32.65 -8.03 47.68
CA ALA A 145 31.42 -7.61 48.37
C ALA A 145 31.76 -6.42 49.26
N ALA A 146 30.89 -5.41 49.29
CA ALA A 146 30.79 -4.45 50.39
C ALA A 146 29.36 -3.90 50.44
N GLU A 147 28.75 -4.15 51.60
CA GLU A 147 27.48 -3.60 52.10
C GLU A 147 27.49 -2.07 52.15
N GLY A 148 26.30 -1.48 52.03
CA GLY A 148 26.04 -0.07 52.26
C GLY A 148 24.57 0.14 52.58
N GLU A 149 24.31 0.33 53.87
CA GLU A 149 23.03 0.45 54.58
C GLU A 149 22.16 1.66 54.18
N ASP A 150 20.85 1.46 54.41
CA ASP A 150 19.83 2.35 54.94
C ASP A 150 19.87 3.87 54.66
N GLY A 151 18.81 4.33 54.00
CA GLY A 151 18.47 5.75 53.91
C GLY A 151 17.11 5.99 53.25
N ALA A 152 16.03 5.49 53.85
CA ALA A 152 14.68 5.98 53.57
C ALA A 152 14.41 7.25 54.40
N PRO A 153 13.91 8.32 53.76
CA PRO A 153 12.98 9.19 54.44
C PRO A 153 11.67 9.36 53.67
N GLU A 154 10.59 9.19 54.43
CA GLU A 154 9.38 10.00 54.41
C GLU A 154 8.58 10.11 53.09
N ARG A 155 7.56 9.24 53.05
CA ARG A 155 6.26 9.51 52.44
C ARG A 155 5.72 10.86 52.91
N GLU A 156 5.78 11.87 52.05
CA GLU A 156 4.85 12.99 52.08
C GLU A 156 4.06 13.05 50.78
N GLY A 157 2.76 12.75 50.89
CA GLY A 157 1.73 13.23 49.98
C GLY A 157 1.77 12.71 48.55
N SER A 158 1.48 11.43 48.33
CA SER A 158 0.83 11.04 47.07
C SER A 158 -0.51 11.80 47.01
N PRO A 159 -0.72 12.74 46.08
CA PRO A 159 -2.07 13.20 45.82
C PRO A 159 -2.88 11.97 45.43
N ALA A 160 -4.07 11.81 46.03
CA ALA A 160 -5.01 10.77 45.65
C ALA A 160 -5.10 10.69 44.12
N PRO A 161 -5.16 9.48 43.52
CA PRO A 161 -5.25 9.35 42.08
C PRO A 161 -6.43 10.20 41.63
N LYS A 162 -6.14 11.32 40.96
CA LYS A 162 -7.18 12.11 40.32
C LYS A 162 -7.83 11.12 39.37
N ALA A 163 -9.12 10.86 39.60
CA ALA A 163 -9.93 10.02 38.74
C ALA A 163 -9.56 10.34 37.29
N SER A 164 -8.98 9.35 36.62
CA SER A 164 -8.49 9.45 35.24
C SER A 164 -9.58 10.18 34.44
N MET A 165 -9.22 11.32 33.85
CA MET A 165 -10.10 11.97 32.89
C MET A 165 -10.29 10.96 31.79
N GLN A 166 -11.45 10.30 31.77
CA GLN A 166 -11.79 9.32 30.76
C GLN A 166 -11.61 9.99 29.40
N ARG A 167 -10.53 9.62 28.70
CA ARG A 167 -10.26 10.15 27.37
C ARG A 167 -11.44 9.75 26.49
N GLU A 168 -11.95 10.72 25.74
CA GLU A 168 -13.06 10.50 24.81
C GLU A 168 -12.73 9.38 23.80
N TYR A 169 -11.43 9.24 23.46
CA TYR A 169 -10.93 8.22 22.54
C TYR A 169 -9.62 7.59 23.08
N PRO A 170 -9.67 6.44 23.78
CA PRO A 170 -8.48 5.77 24.30
C PRO A 170 -7.58 5.16 23.21
N GLU A 171 -8.13 4.92 22.01
CA GLU A 171 -7.38 4.41 20.86
C GLU A 171 -6.57 5.51 20.14
N LEU A 172 -6.73 6.78 20.52
CA LEU A 172 -6.08 7.90 19.85
C LEU A 172 -4.73 8.22 20.51
N VAL A 173 -3.65 8.01 19.76
CA VAL A 173 -2.29 8.32 20.22
C VAL A 173 -2.00 9.80 19.98
N THR A 174 -1.50 10.49 21.00
CA THR A 174 -1.04 11.89 20.90
C THR A 174 0.47 11.96 20.75
N LEU A 175 0.98 13.03 20.12
CA LEU A 175 2.43 13.28 20.07
C LEU A 175 2.99 13.65 21.46
N GLU A 176 2.26 14.47 22.21
CA GLU A 176 2.66 14.87 23.56
C GLU A 176 2.35 13.75 24.55
N PRO A 177 3.32 13.35 25.39
CA PRO A 177 3.08 12.38 26.45
C PRO A 177 2.23 12.96 27.56
N ALA A 178 1.37 12.13 28.13
CA ALA A 178 0.59 12.46 29.31
C ALA A 178 0.88 11.47 30.45
N ASP A 179 0.66 11.92 31.68
CA ASP A 179 1.01 11.19 32.89
C ASP A 179 0.27 9.84 33.03
N ASP A 180 -0.89 9.70 32.40
CA ASP A 180 -1.75 8.50 32.42
C ASP A 180 -1.56 7.59 31.19
N ASP A 181 -0.70 7.92 30.23
CA ASP A 181 -0.56 7.17 28.98
C ASP A 181 -0.20 5.69 29.20
N GLY A 182 0.66 5.40 30.19
CA GLY A 182 1.05 4.02 30.51
C GLY A 182 -0.12 3.16 30.99
N GLU A 183 -1.05 3.75 31.74
CA GLU A 183 -2.26 3.07 32.22
C GLU A 183 -3.30 2.93 31.10
N VAL A 184 -3.42 3.93 30.23
CA VAL A 184 -4.41 3.95 29.13
C VAL A 184 -4.02 2.99 28.00
N PHE A 185 -2.75 2.97 27.60
CA PHE A 185 -2.31 2.19 26.44
C PHE A 185 -1.83 0.78 26.79
N GLY A 186 -1.55 0.49 28.06
CA GLY A 186 -1.18 -0.83 28.55
C GLY A 186 -0.02 -1.44 27.76
N GLU A 187 -0.27 -2.58 27.09
CA GLU A 187 0.72 -3.33 26.32
C GLU A 187 1.27 -2.54 25.12
N ALA A 188 0.52 -1.59 24.57
CA ALA A 188 0.97 -0.77 23.45
C ALA A 188 1.94 0.35 23.87
N TRP A 189 2.07 0.64 25.18
CA TRP A 189 2.83 1.78 25.69
C TRP A 189 4.30 1.80 25.23
N PRO A 190 5.08 0.70 25.28
CA PRO A 190 6.47 0.71 24.83
C PRO A 190 6.62 1.10 23.35
N LEU A 191 5.69 0.65 22.50
CA LEU A 191 5.67 0.98 21.07
C LEU A 191 5.28 2.44 20.84
N ILE A 192 4.38 3.00 21.63
CA ILE A 192 4.00 4.42 21.54
C ILE A 192 5.17 5.32 21.96
N ALA A 193 5.89 4.95 23.02
CA ALA A 193 7.08 5.67 23.47
C ALA A 193 8.17 5.67 22.38
N GLU A 194 8.47 4.51 21.81
CA GLU A 194 9.40 4.38 20.68
C GLU A 194 8.93 5.18 19.46
N TRP A 195 7.65 5.12 19.12
CA TRP A 195 7.08 5.88 18.00
C TRP A 195 7.27 7.39 18.18
N ARG A 196 7.06 7.93 19.39
CA ARG A 196 7.27 9.35 19.70
C ARG A 196 8.74 9.74 19.57
N GLU A 197 9.65 8.94 20.12
CA GLU A 197 11.09 9.17 20.00
C GLU A 197 11.54 9.16 18.53
N LEU A 198 11.05 8.20 17.74
CA LEU A 198 11.32 8.13 16.31
C LEU A 198 10.74 9.33 15.57
N LYS A 199 9.53 9.80 15.91
CA LYS A 199 8.92 10.99 15.29
C LYS A 199 9.67 12.27 15.60
N GLU A 200 10.16 12.45 16.81
CA GLU A 200 10.94 13.62 17.21
C GLU A 200 12.31 13.62 16.52
N SER A 201 12.97 12.47 16.45
CA SER A 201 14.28 12.32 15.81
C SER A 201 14.25 12.29 14.28
N HIS A 202 13.10 11.99 13.67
CA HIS A 202 12.96 11.88 12.20
C HIS A 202 12.17 13.04 11.59
N PRO A 203 12.86 14.12 11.18
CA PRO A 203 12.21 15.18 10.41
C PRO A 203 11.62 14.60 9.10
N ASN A 204 10.53 15.22 8.65
CA ASN A 204 9.78 14.80 7.45
C ASN A 204 10.64 14.69 6.19
N GLU A 205 11.78 15.39 6.15
CA GLU A 205 12.73 15.36 5.05
C GLU A 205 14.13 15.01 5.57
N GLY A 206 14.74 14.00 4.96
CA GLY A 206 16.13 13.64 5.23
C GLY A 206 16.73 12.81 4.10
N LYS A 207 18.04 12.59 4.20
CA LYS A 207 18.83 11.88 3.19
C LYS A 207 19.84 10.96 3.87
N GLY A 208 20.20 9.87 3.19
CA GLY A 208 21.22 8.94 3.66
C GLY A 208 20.65 7.65 4.24
N LEU A 209 21.54 6.72 4.57
CA LEU A 209 21.19 5.37 5.02
C LEU A 209 20.58 5.35 6.41
N GLU A 210 21.12 6.15 7.34
CA GLU A 210 20.60 6.25 8.72
C GLU A 210 19.16 6.77 8.73
N TRP A 211 18.88 7.83 7.95
CA TRP A 211 17.54 8.34 7.80
C TRP A 211 16.57 7.30 7.19
N LEU A 212 17.01 6.54 6.19
CA LEU A 212 16.20 5.46 5.61
C LEU A 212 15.94 4.34 6.61
N ALA A 213 16.94 3.97 7.42
CA ALA A 213 16.81 2.93 8.43
C ALA A 213 15.85 3.33 9.56
N GLY A 214 15.92 4.57 10.05
CA GLY A 214 14.98 5.01 11.07
C GLY A 214 13.59 5.35 10.50
N ARG A 215 13.48 5.75 9.23
CA ARG A 215 12.19 5.81 8.51
C ARG A 215 11.54 4.43 8.37
N GLU A 216 12.34 3.40 8.09
CA GLU A 216 11.90 2.01 8.06
C GLU A 216 11.37 1.59 9.44
N ARG A 217 12.16 1.81 10.50
CA ARG A 217 11.75 1.48 11.88
C ARG A 217 10.47 2.20 12.30
N LEU A 218 10.36 3.49 11.99
CA LEU A 218 9.15 4.27 12.27
C LEU A 218 7.92 3.65 11.61
N LEU A 219 8.01 3.27 10.33
CA LEU A 219 6.89 2.67 9.60
C LEU A 219 6.51 1.27 10.13
N GLU A 220 7.48 0.50 10.61
CA GLU A 220 7.23 -0.79 11.27
C GLU A 220 6.44 -0.61 12.57
N VAL A 221 6.87 0.31 13.43
CA VAL A 221 6.17 0.63 14.69
C VAL A 221 4.77 1.18 14.40
N GLU A 222 4.63 2.06 13.40
CA GLU A 222 3.31 2.57 13.00
C GLU A 222 2.36 1.44 12.55
N LEU A 223 2.87 0.44 11.81
CA LEU A 223 2.09 -0.73 11.40
C LEU A 223 1.72 -1.63 12.57
N GLU A 224 2.63 -1.87 13.52
CA GLU A 224 2.38 -2.68 14.71
C GLU A 224 1.33 -2.05 15.63
N LEU A 225 1.36 -0.72 15.77
CA LEU A 225 0.33 0.04 16.49
C LEU A 225 -1.03 -0.04 15.79
N LEU A 226 -1.08 0.11 14.46
CA LEU A 226 -2.32 0.09 13.69
C LEU A 226 -2.92 -1.31 13.51
N GLU A 227 -2.12 -2.33 13.25
CA GLU A 227 -2.58 -3.69 12.99
C GLU A 227 -2.72 -4.49 14.28
N GLY A 228 -1.68 -4.48 15.13
CA GLY A 228 -1.62 -5.28 16.35
C GLY A 228 -2.48 -4.71 17.48
N HIS A 229 -2.45 -3.39 17.66
CA HIS A 229 -3.09 -2.74 18.82
C HIS A 229 -4.32 -1.91 18.45
N GLY A 230 -4.61 -1.74 17.16
CA GLY A 230 -5.74 -0.95 16.68
C GLY A 230 -5.71 0.52 17.00
N MET A 231 -4.52 1.04 17.29
CA MET A 231 -4.31 2.44 17.64
C MET A 231 -4.46 3.34 16.41
N THR A 232 -5.02 4.52 16.62
CA THR A 232 -5.10 5.58 15.62
C THR A 232 -3.99 6.60 15.88
N LEU A 233 -3.20 6.85 14.83
CA LEU A 233 -2.02 7.71 14.91
C LEU A 233 -2.32 9.11 14.32
N PRO A 234 -1.66 10.17 14.82
CA PRO A 234 -1.73 11.50 14.22
C PRO A 234 -1.33 11.48 12.74
N PRO A 235 -1.93 12.33 11.89
CA PRO A 235 -2.68 13.55 12.21
C PRO A 235 -4.19 13.35 12.45
N GLU A 236 -4.67 12.12 12.46
CA GLU A 236 -6.10 11.85 12.64
C GLU A 236 -6.58 12.34 14.00
N LYS A 237 -7.79 12.91 14.04
CA LYS A 237 -8.41 13.45 15.25
C LYS A 237 -9.51 12.56 15.82
N GLN A 238 -9.82 11.49 15.11
CA GLN A 238 -10.90 10.54 15.43
C GLN A 238 -10.40 9.13 15.17
N PRO A 239 -10.88 8.12 15.92
CA PRO A 239 -10.52 6.73 15.69
C PRO A 239 -10.84 6.27 14.26
N LEU A 240 -9.92 5.53 13.66
CA LEU A 240 -10.10 4.97 12.33
C LEU A 240 -10.87 3.65 12.38
N HIS A 241 -11.88 3.52 11.53
CA HIS A 241 -12.70 2.31 11.45
C HIS A 241 -12.81 1.78 10.01
N GLY A 242 -12.95 0.46 9.90
CA GLY A 242 -13.26 -0.22 8.65
C GLY A 242 -12.31 0.09 7.49
N LEU A 243 -12.87 0.63 6.41
CA LEU A 243 -12.15 0.86 5.15
C LEU A 243 -11.00 1.85 5.30
N ASP A 244 -11.17 2.91 6.11
CA ASP A 244 -10.15 3.94 6.27
C ASP A 244 -8.89 3.39 6.96
N ARG A 245 -9.08 2.54 7.98
CA ARG A 245 -7.97 1.82 8.64
C ARG A 245 -7.26 0.90 7.66
N SER A 246 -8.00 0.15 6.84
CA SER A 246 -7.40 -0.76 5.84
C SER A 246 -6.62 -0.01 4.76
N GLY A 247 -7.09 1.18 4.36
CA GLY A 247 -6.40 2.06 3.44
C GLY A 247 -5.10 2.61 4.03
N GLN A 248 -5.15 3.07 5.28
CA GLN A 248 -3.97 3.56 6.01
C GLN A 248 -2.91 2.49 6.22
N VAL A 249 -3.31 1.29 6.61
CA VAL A 249 -2.42 0.13 6.74
C VAL A 249 -1.76 -0.19 5.39
N SER A 250 -2.56 -0.30 4.33
CA SER A 250 -2.07 -0.62 2.98
C SER A 250 -1.07 0.43 2.47
N TRP A 251 -1.37 1.72 2.71
CA TRP A 251 -0.48 2.82 2.37
C TRP A 251 0.86 2.74 3.14
N ARG A 252 0.82 2.45 4.44
CA ARG A 252 2.04 2.29 5.27
C ARG A 252 2.87 1.08 4.87
N ARG A 253 2.26 -0.06 4.57
CA ARG A 253 2.95 -1.26 4.04
C ARG A 253 3.70 -0.94 2.75
N LYS A 254 3.03 -0.21 1.84
CA LYS A 254 3.67 0.25 0.60
C LYS A 254 4.83 1.21 0.88
N ALA A 255 4.64 2.16 1.78
CA ALA A 255 5.71 3.09 2.18
C ALA A 255 6.91 2.35 2.80
N LEU A 256 6.68 1.32 3.61
CA LEU A 256 7.74 0.48 4.19
C LEU A 256 8.51 -0.27 3.11
N PHE A 257 7.79 -0.87 2.15
CA PHE A 257 8.41 -1.53 0.99
C PHE A 257 9.28 -0.57 0.18
N ASP A 258 8.76 0.64 -0.10
CA ASP A 258 9.49 1.66 -0.84
C ASP A 258 10.73 2.15 -0.08
N ALA A 259 10.64 2.31 1.25
CA ALA A 259 11.76 2.68 2.11
C ALA A 259 12.88 1.62 2.12
N ARG A 260 12.51 0.34 2.29
CA ARG A 260 13.45 -0.80 2.20
C ARG A 260 14.14 -0.86 0.85
N ARG A 261 13.38 -0.66 -0.22
CA ARG A 261 13.93 -0.63 -1.59
C ARG A 261 14.90 0.53 -1.80
N ALA A 262 14.57 1.71 -1.27
CA ALA A 262 15.44 2.87 -1.32
C ALA A 262 16.76 2.61 -0.57
N ARG A 263 16.68 2.02 0.64
CA ARG A 263 17.86 1.65 1.44
C ARG A 263 18.76 0.66 0.70
N ALA A 264 18.20 -0.44 0.19
CA ALA A 264 18.96 -1.43 -0.56
C ALA A 264 19.65 -0.82 -1.79
N ARG A 265 18.99 0.09 -2.51
CA ARG A 265 19.59 0.83 -3.63
C ARG A 265 20.75 1.71 -3.18
N SER A 266 20.57 2.46 -2.09
CA SER A 266 21.60 3.33 -1.54
C SER A 266 22.83 2.55 -1.09
N GLU A 267 22.66 1.40 -0.45
CA GLU A 267 23.77 0.51 -0.06
C GLU A 267 24.54 0.03 -1.29
N ILE A 268 23.85 -0.44 -2.34
CA ILE A 268 24.49 -0.86 -3.60
C ILE A 268 25.29 0.29 -4.21
N VAL A 269 24.72 1.50 -4.26
CA VAL A 269 25.40 2.68 -4.80
C VAL A 269 26.66 2.99 -3.98
N THR A 270 26.59 2.96 -2.65
CA THR A 270 27.76 3.15 -1.79
C THR A 270 28.85 2.12 -2.05
N TRP A 271 28.48 0.85 -2.22
CA TRP A 271 29.43 -0.22 -2.57
C TRP A 271 30.11 0.00 -3.93
N VAL A 272 29.34 0.37 -4.96
CA VAL A 272 29.88 0.67 -6.29
C VAL A 272 30.86 1.86 -6.23
N TRP A 273 30.49 2.93 -5.53
CA TRP A 273 31.38 4.08 -5.35
C TRP A 273 32.66 3.70 -4.61
N ARG A 274 32.58 2.92 -3.53
CA ARG A 274 33.76 2.42 -2.80
C ARG A 274 34.68 1.61 -3.71
N ALA A 275 34.13 0.70 -4.52
CA ALA A 275 34.91 -0.10 -5.47
C ALA A 275 35.62 0.77 -6.53
N LEU A 276 34.93 1.80 -7.04
CA LEU A 276 35.53 2.75 -7.99
C LEU A 276 36.66 3.57 -7.35
N THR A 277 36.46 4.03 -6.12
CA THR A 277 37.51 4.78 -5.40
C THR A 277 38.73 3.91 -5.13
N LEU A 278 38.56 2.65 -4.71
CA LEU A 278 39.68 1.75 -4.44
C LEU A 278 40.50 1.44 -5.70
N ARG A 279 39.85 1.24 -6.85
CA ARG A 279 40.54 1.00 -8.13
C ARG A 279 41.38 2.21 -8.56
N TRP A 280 40.98 3.42 -8.18
CA TRP A 280 41.73 4.64 -8.50
C TRP A 280 43.03 4.75 -7.69
N TRP A 281 43.04 4.29 -6.44
CA TRP A 281 44.24 4.27 -5.59
C TRP A 281 45.26 3.19 -5.98
N THR A 282 44.81 2.09 -6.59
CA THR A 282 45.73 1.02 -7.04
C THR A 282 46.43 1.29 -8.37
N LEU A 283 46.11 2.41 -9.03
CA LEU A 283 46.62 2.79 -10.36
C LEU A 283 47.59 3.99 -10.33
N GLN A 284 47.94 4.49 -9.13
CA GLN A 284 49.03 5.44 -8.88
C GLN A 284 50.26 4.71 -8.33
#